data_AF-A0A1C5NE13-F1
#
_entry.id   AF-A0A1C5NE13-F1
#
_cell.length_a   1.000
_cell.length_b   1.000
_cell.length_c   1.000
_cell.angle_alpha   90.00
_cell.angle_beta   90.00
_cell.angle_gamma   90.00
#
_symmetry.space_group_name_H-M   'P 1'
#
loop_
_entity.id
_entity.type
_entity.pdbx_description
1 polymer ?
#
loop_
_entity_poly.entity_id
_entity_poly.type
_entity_poly.pdbx_seq_one_letter_code
_entity_poly.pdbx_strand_id
1 'polypeptide(L)'
;MTNNTIFDDVFRTMVEKMTYLVVPLINEVFHTAYPEDVKIVQLRNEHQLEDGEIITDSCLRIGDMLYHIECQSLDDETMAVRMVEYDFAIALEHRKKLMGDIA
;
A
#
# COMPACT_ATOMS: atom_id res chain seq x y z
N MET A 1 -1.31 26.22 -1.27
CA MET A 1 -2.28 25.89 -2.34
C MET A 1 -2.57 24.41 -2.19
N THR A 2 -3.81 24.04 -1.91
CA THR A 2 -4.23 22.64 -1.91
C THR A 2 -4.15 22.15 -3.35
N ASN A 3 -3.08 21.44 -3.70
CA ASN A 3 -3.04 20.67 -4.94
C ASN A 3 -4.20 19.69 -4.87
N ASN A 4 -5.24 19.92 -5.65
CA ASN A 4 -6.40 19.03 -5.73
C ASN A 4 -5.96 17.73 -6.42
N THR A 5 -5.55 16.76 -5.64
CA THR A 5 -5.20 15.40 -6.08
C THR A 5 -6.45 14.52 -6.09
N ILE A 6 -7.49 14.97 -6.81
CA ILE A 6 -8.80 14.29 -6.84
C ILE A 6 -8.65 12.82 -7.24
N PHE A 7 -7.72 12.51 -8.15
CA PHE A 7 -7.46 11.12 -8.54
C PHE A 7 -6.83 10.32 -7.40
N ASP A 8 -5.88 10.88 -6.67
CA ASP A 8 -5.25 10.22 -5.51
C ASP A 8 -6.28 9.98 -4.41
N ASP A 9 -7.18 10.93 -4.17
CA ASP A 9 -8.28 10.78 -3.20
C ASP A 9 -9.28 9.70 -3.61
N VAL A 10 -9.63 9.64 -4.89
CA VAL A 10 -10.52 8.60 -5.44
C VAL A 10 -9.84 7.23 -5.37
N PHE A 11 -8.56 7.14 -5.72
CA PHE A 11 -7.79 5.91 -5.65
C PHE A 11 -7.66 5.41 -4.21
N ARG A 12 -7.29 6.29 -3.28
CA ARG A 12 -7.24 5.96 -1.85
C ARG A 12 -8.61 5.51 -1.33
N THR A 13 -9.69 6.17 -1.73
CA THR A 13 -11.05 5.73 -1.37
C THR A 13 -11.35 4.34 -1.92
N MET A 14 -10.92 4.04 -3.15
CA MET A 14 -11.05 2.73 -3.76
C MET A 14 -10.31 1.67 -2.94
N VAL A 15 -9.05 1.91 -2.59
CA VAL A 15 -8.23 0.96 -1.84
C VAL A 15 -8.70 0.78 -0.39
N GLU A 16 -9.17 1.85 0.28
CA GLU A 16 -9.51 1.78 1.70
C GLU A 16 -10.96 1.41 2.00
N LYS A 17 -11.90 1.85 1.15
CA LYS A 17 -13.34 1.76 1.43
C LYS A 17 -14.11 0.91 0.44
N MET A 18 -13.56 0.69 -0.75
CA MET A 18 -14.21 -0.03 -1.84
C MET A 18 -13.27 -1.09 -2.43
N THR A 19 -12.62 -1.87 -1.56
CA THR A 19 -11.56 -2.82 -1.91
C THR A 19 -11.93 -3.78 -3.04
N TYR A 20 -13.20 -4.14 -3.21
CA TYR A 20 -13.68 -4.96 -4.32
C TYR A 20 -13.36 -4.38 -5.72
N LEU A 21 -13.27 -3.05 -5.85
CA LEU A 21 -12.87 -2.37 -7.09
C LEU A 21 -11.38 -2.51 -7.39
N VAL A 22 -10.57 -2.95 -6.43
CA VAL A 22 -9.13 -3.18 -6.63
C VAL A 22 -8.88 -4.51 -7.33
N VAL A 23 -9.80 -5.49 -7.24
CA VAL A 23 -9.69 -6.79 -7.91
C VAL A 23 -9.52 -6.66 -9.44
N PRO A 24 -10.40 -5.94 -10.17
CA PRO A 24 -10.24 -5.78 -11.62
C PRO A 24 -8.94 -5.05 -11.98
N LEU A 25 -8.51 -4.07 -11.17
CA LEU A 25 -7.23 -3.40 -11.38
C LEU A 25 -6.05 -4.37 -11.28
N ILE A 26 -6.02 -5.21 -10.23
CA ILE A 26 -4.94 -6.19 -10.02
C ILE A 26 -4.94 -7.22 -11.14
N ASN A 27 -6.11 -7.73 -11.54
CA ASN A 27 -6.23 -8.68 -12.65
C ASN A 27 -5.68 -8.09 -13.95
N GLU A 28 -5.96 -6.83 -14.25
CA GLU A 28 -5.46 -6.16 -15.44
C GLU A 28 -3.93 -5.93 -15.38
N VAL A 29 -3.44 -5.29 -14.31
CA VAL A 29 -2.04 -4.84 -14.19
C VAL A 29 -1.07 -6.00 -14.00
N PHE A 30 -1.44 -6.99 -13.19
CA PHE A 30 -0.58 -8.12 -12.85
C PHE A 30 -0.94 -9.41 -13.61
N HIS A 31 -1.86 -9.32 -14.56
CA HIS A 31 -2.34 -10.45 -15.37
C HIS A 31 -2.81 -11.65 -14.53
N THR A 32 -3.50 -11.37 -13.42
CA THR A 32 -4.13 -12.39 -12.56
C THR A 32 -5.58 -12.65 -12.95
N ALA A 33 -6.21 -13.64 -12.33
CA ALA A 33 -7.59 -14.03 -12.61
C ALA A 33 -8.37 -14.29 -11.31
N TYR A 34 -8.30 -13.36 -10.35
CA TYR A 34 -9.08 -13.45 -9.13
C TYR A 34 -10.58 -13.26 -9.40
N PRO A 35 -11.47 -14.00 -8.73
CA PRO A 35 -12.90 -13.76 -8.81
C PRO A 35 -13.29 -12.46 -8.08
N GLU A 36 -14.43 -11.87 -8.45
CA GLU A 36 -14.90 -10.59 -7.88
C GLU A 36 -15.14 -10.65 -6.36
N ASP A 37 -15.51 -11.83 -5.83
CA ASP A 37 -15.77 -12.07 -4.42
C ASP A 37 -14.54 -12.52 -3.62
N VAL A 38 -13.35 -12.41 -4.23
CA VAL A 38 -12.10 -12.80 -3.56
C VAL A 38 -11.93 -12.01 -2.26
N LYS A 39 -11.51 -12.71 -1.20
CA LYS A 39 -11.25 -12.08 0.08
C LYS A 39 -10.00 -11.21 0.01
N ILE A 40 -10.17 -9.92 0.28
CA ILE A 40 -9.09 -8.95 0.38
C ILE A 40 -8.83 -8.65 1.85
N VAL A 41 -7.55 -8.65 2.24
CA VAL A 41 -7.12 -8.23 3.57
C VAL A 41 -6.31 -6.96 3.41
N GLN A 42 -6.87 -5.82 3.82
CA GLN A 42 -6.13 -4.57 3.90
C GLN A 42 -5.15 -4.64 5.07
N LEU A 43 -3.90 -4.23 4.83
CA LEU A 43 -2.86 -4.19 5.83
C LEU A 43 -2.74 -2.78 6.42
N ARG A 44 -1.81 -2.59 7.35
CA ARG A 44 -1.65 -1.32 8.05
C ARG A 44 -1.03 -0.30 7.10
N ASN A 45 -1.80 0.71 6.68
CA ASN A 45 -1.37 1.69 5.68
C ASN A 45 -0.50 2.82 6.24
N GLU A 46 -0.35 2.92 7.56
CA GLU A 46 0.43 3.96 8.23
C GLU A 46 1.63 3.34 8.95
N HIS A 47 2.83 3.79 8.61
CA HIS A 47 4.07 3.45 9.28
C HIS A 47 4.74 4.72 9.80
N GLN A 48 5.00 4.75 11.11
CA GLN A 48 5.76 5.83 11.73
C GLN A 48 7.24 5.46 11.75
N LEU A 49 8.07 6.30 11.13
CA LEU A 49 9.52 6.19 11.14
C LEU A 49 10.10 6.60 12.51
N GLU A 50 11.37 6.26 12.75
CA GLU A 50 12.05 6.53 14.02
C GLU A 50 12.22 8.04 14.31
N ASP A 51 12.20 8.88 13.27
CA ASP A 51 12.23 10.34 13.38
C ASP A 51 10.83 10.98 13.58
N GLY A 52 9.77 10.17 13.56
CA GLY A 52 8.39 10.59 13.73
C GLY A 52 7.65 10.87 12.43
N GLU A 53 8.29 10.78 11.26
CA GLU A 53 7.61 10.90 9.97
C GLU A 53 6.61 9.74 9.76
N ILE A 54 5.43 10.04 9.19
CA ILE A 54 4.41 9.03 8.88
C ILE A 54 4.44 8.79 7.39
N ILE A 55 4.88 7.60 6.99
CA ILE A 55 4.72 7.12 5.62
C ILE A 55 3.36 6.44 5.52
N THR A 56 2.55 6.96 4.61
CA THR A 56 1.26 6.37 4.22
C THR A 56 1.41 5.71 2.87
N ASP A 57 1.08 4.43 2.82
CA ASP A 57 1.08 3.65 1.59
C ASP A 57 -0.04 2.60 1.62
N SER A 58 -0.40 2.10 0.45
CA SER A 58 -1.55 1.27 0.19
C SER A 58 -1.13 -0.19 0.00
N CYS A 59 -1.21 -0.95 1.10
CA CYS A 59 -0.86 -2.37 1.12
C CYS A 59 -2.07 -3.28 1.37
N LEU A 60 -2.24 -4.27 0.50
CA LEU A 60 -3.31 -5.26 0.60
C LEU A 60 -2.81 -6.65 0.26
N ARG A 61 -3.53 -7.66 0.74
CA ARG A 61 -3.21 -9.07 0.50
C ARG A 61 -4.41 -9.82 -0.05
N ILE A 62 -4.15 -10.64 -1.07
CA ILE A 62 -5.10 -11.58 -1.68
C ILE A 62 -4.47 -12.98 -1.66
N GLY A 63 -4.99 -13.87 -0.82
CA GLY A 63 -4.34 -15.16 -0.55
C GLY A 63 -2.94 -14.97 0.05
N ASP A 64 -1.93 -15.55 -0.61
CA ASP A 64 -0.52 -15.42 -0.21
C ASP A 64 0.21 -14.26 -0.90
N MET A 65 -0.46 -13.54 -1.81
CA MET A 65 0.14 -12.44 -2.57
C MET A 65 -0.06 -11.11 -1.86
N LEU A 66 1.06 -10.41 -1.64
CA LEU A 66 1.10 -9.04 -1.13
C LEU A 66 1.17 -8.07 -2.32
N TYR A 67 0.32 -7.06 -2.30
CA TYR A 67 0.28 -5.99 -3.28
C TYR A 67 0.51 -4.65 -2.59
N HIS A 68 1.48 -3.91 -3.12
CA HIS A 68 1.83 -2.56 -2.75
C HIS A 68 1.57 -1.69 -3.97
N ILE A 69 0.50 -0.88 -3.94
CA ILE A 69 -0.01 -0.17 -5.12
C ILE A 69 -0.34 1.25 -4.72
N GLU A 70 0.26 2.23 -5.39
CA GLU A 70 -0.09 3.63 -5.19
C GLU A 70 -0.46 4.41 -6.44
N CYS A 71 -1.15 5.53 -6.21
CA CYS A 71 -1.50 6.51 -7.22
C CYS A 71 -1.06 7.90 -6.76
N GLN A 72 -0.29 8.57 -7.63
CA GLN A 72 0.16 9.93 -7.40
C GLN A 72 -0.10 10.79 -8.65
N SER A 73 -0.87 11.86 -8.46
CA SER A 73 -1.19 12.84 -9.52
C SER A 73 -0.05 13.82 -9.72
N LEU A 74 0.76 14.02 -8.69
CA LEU A 74 1.94 14.88 -8.77
C LEU A 74 3.04 14.13 -9.54
N ASP A 75 3.47 14.70 -10.66
CA ASP A 75 4.60 14.16 -11.43
C ASP A 75 5.91 14.57 -10.77
N ASP A 76 6.23 13.92 -9.65
CA ASP A 76 7.54 14.01 -9.02
C ASP A 76 8.21 12.64 -8.96
N GLU A 77 9.54 12.63 -8.90
CA GLU A 77 10.33 11.40 -8.87
C GLU A 77 10.30 10.72 -7.48
N THR A 78 9.47 11.19 -6.54
CA THR A 78 9.51 10.77 -5.13
C THR A 78 8.65 9.54 -4.84
N MET A 79 7.62 9.26 -5.65
CA MET A 79 6.71 8.13 -5.43
C MET A 79 7.46 6.80 -5.33
N ALA A 80 8.35 6.54 -6.28
CA ALA A 80 9.12 5.29 -6.32
C ALA A 80 10.05 5.14 -5.11
N VAL A 81 10.64 6.25 -4.65
CA VAL A 81 11.51 6.24 -3.46
C VAL A 81 10.69 5.93 -2.21
N ARG A 82 9.55 6.60 -2.02
CA ARG A 82 8.64 6.38 -0.88
C ARG A 82 8.17 4.92 -0.79
N MET A 83 7.76 4.33 -1.91
CA MET A 83 7.32 2.93 -1.94
C MET A 83 8.46 2.00 -1.51
N VAL A 84 9.68 2.21 -2.00
CA VAL A 84 10.84 1.40 -1.60
C VAL A 84 11.15 1.58 -0.11
N GLU A 85 11.11 2.80 0.42
CA GLU A 85 11.34 3.08 1.84
C GLU A 85 10.30 2.41 2.74
N TYR A 86 9.04 2.45 2.32
CA TYR A 86 7.94 1.76 3.00
C TYR A 86 8.15 0.25 3.05
N ASP A 87 8.53 -0.37 1.93
CA ASP A 87 8.81 -1.81 1.86
C ASP A 87 9.97 -2.22 2.79
N PHE A 88 11.02 -1.39 2.86
CA PHE A 88 12.12 -1.60 3.81
C PHE A 88 11.64 -1.48 5.26
N ALA A 89 10.81 -0.49 5.59
CA ALA A 89 10.27 -0.31 6.94
C ALA A 89 9.45 -1.53 7.38
N ILE A 90 8.58 -2.07 6.51
CA ILE A 90 7.83 -3.30 6.79
C ILE A 90 8.76 -4.50 7.00
N ALA A 91 9.76 -4.68 6.13
CA ALA A 91 10.69 -5.79 6.23
C ALA A 91 11.48 -5.75 7.56
N LEU A 92 11.90 -4.56 7.98
CA LEU A 92 12.57 -4.34 9.26
C LEU A 92 11.63 -4.60 10.45
N GLU A 93 10.39 -4.14 10.41
CA GLU A 93 9.40 -4.41 11.46
C GLU A 93 9.12 -5.92 11.58
N HIS A 94 8.95 -6.59 10.45
CA HIS A 94 8.72 -8.04 10.42
C HIS A 94 9.92 -8.80 11.02
N ARG A 95 11.15 -8.38 10.68
CA ARG A 95 12.36 -8.91 11.31
C ARG A 95 12.37 -8.66 12.82
N LYS A 96 12.07 -7.44 13.29
CA LYS A 96 12.00 -7.11 14.73
C LYS A 96 10.99 -8.01 15.45
N LYS A 97 9.80 -8.24 14.88
CA LYS A 97 8.78 -9.15 15.43
C LYS A 97 9.24 -10.61 15.49
N LEU A 98 9.90 -11.10 14.45
CA LEU A 98 10.41 -12.48 14.40
C LEU A 98 11.58 -12.71 15.35
N MET A 99 12.45 -11.71 15.49
CA MET A 99 13.61 -11.79 16.39
C MET A 99 13.26 -11.53 17.84
N GLY A 100 12.07 -10.96 18.11
CA GLY A 100 11.47 -10.74 19.43
C GLY A 100 12.37 -9.94 20.36
N ASP A 101 12.17 -8.61 20.46
CA ASP A 101 12.78 -7.71 21.45
C ASP A 101 13.99 -8.32 22.20
N ILE A 102 15.12 -8.47 21.51
CA ILE A 102 16.38 -8.79 22.17
C ILE A 102 16.86 -7.46 22.77
N ALA A 103 16.29 -7.13 23.92
CA ALA A 103 16.84 -6.19 24.89
C ALA A 103 17.24 -6.98 26.15
#